data_AF-A0A7C2HT69-F1
#
_entry.id   AF-A0A7C2HT69-F1
#
_cell.length_a   1.000
_cell.length_b   1.000
_cell.length_c   1.000
_cell.angle_alpha   90.00
_cell.angle_beta   90.00
_cell.angle_gamma   90.00
#
_symmetry.space_group_name_H-M   'P 1'
#
loop_
_entity.id
_entity.type
_entity.pdbx_description
1 polymer ?
#
loop_
_entity_poly.entity_id
_entity_poly.type
_entity_poly.pdbx_seq_one_letter_code
_entity_poly.pdbx_strand_id
1 'polypeptide(L)'
;MVLRQRRNRFGYLTVRLSERGIARDVFIHRLVALAFTGPQPAPQHEVAHRDGDKANNHWRNLRWATKSENCKEKRILGELPDIRGEKHPQARLTEALVLAMRERRRQGAFFRVIAAEFGVPKLTAYDAIKGITWSHI
;
A
#
# COMPACT_ATOMS: atom_id res chain seq x y z
N MET A 1 2.97 14.51 -35.98
CA MET A 1 2.93 13.04 -35.78
C MET A 1 2.48 12.76 -34.36
N VAL A 2 1.54 11.84 -34.15
CA VAL A 2 1.09 11.41 -32.81
C VAL A 2 1.40 9.92 -32.64
N LEU A 3 2.07 9.54 -31.56
CA LEU A 3 2.46 8.15 -31.29
C LEU A 3 1.27 7.33 -30.78
N ARG A 4 1.17 6.07 -31.21
CA ARG A 4 0.15 5.14 -30.71
C ARG A 4 0.46 4.73 -29.27
N GLN A 5 -0.55 4.85 -28.41
CA GLN A 5 -0.49 4.43 -27.01
C GLN A 5 -0.86 2.94 -26.87
N ARG A 6 -0.25 2.24 -25.91
CA ARG A 6 -0.58 0.85 -25.56
C ARG A 6 -0.84 0.74 -24.06
N ARG A 7 -1.82 -0.08 -23.67
CA ARG A 7 -2.07 -0.40 -22.26
C ARG A 7 -1.27 -1.64 -21.88
N ASN A 8 -0.53 -1.56 -20.78
CA ASN A 8 0.19 -2.72 -20.24
C ASN A 8 -0.71 -3.57 -19.33
N ARG A 9 -0.21 -4.74 -18.90
CA ARG A 9 -0.93 -5.66 -17.99
C ARG A 9 -1.32 -5.06 -16.63
N PHE A 10 -0.69 -3.95 -16.25
CA PHE A 10 -0.94 -3.27 -14.97
C PHE A 10 -1.89 -2.07 -15.12
N GLY A 11 -2.42 -1.83 -16.34
CA GLY A 11 -3.37 -0.76 -16.65
C GLY A 11 -2.74 0.58 -17.06
N TYR A 12 -1.41 0.71 -17.04
CA TYR A 12 -0.71 1.94 -17.42
C TYR A 12 -0.57 2.07 -18.94
N LEU A 13 -0.68 3.30 -19.44
CA LEU A 13 -0.43 3.63 -20.84
C LEU A 13 1.06 3.86 -21.10
N THR A 14 1.56 3.28 -22.18
CA THR A 14 2.95 3.40 -22.65
C THR A 14 3.00 3.82 -24.12
N VAL A 15 4.12 4.42 -24.51
CA VAL A 15 4.49 4.64 -25.91
C VAL A 15 5.87 4.03 -26.17
N ARG A 16 6.13 3.66 -27.42
CA ARG A 16 7.46 3.21 -27.82
C ARG A 16 8.25 4.39 -28.37
N LEU A 17 9.38 4.70 -27.75
CA LEU A 17 10.34 5.68 -28.25
C LEU A 17 11.58 4.94 -28.74
N SER A 18 12.21 5.47 -29.78
CA SER A 18 13.46 4.93 -30.33
C SER A 18 14.49 6.04 -30.42
N GLU A 19 15.67 5.77 -29.88
CA GLU A 19 16.82 6.67 -29.95
C GLU A 19 18.03 5.86 -30.41
N ARG A 20 18.71 6.33 -31.47
CA ARG A 20 19.90 5.66 -32.04
C ARG A 20 19.69 4.16 -32.33
N GLY A 21 18.51 3.81 -32.85
CA GLY A 21 18.13 2.42 -33.17
C GLY A 21 17.68 1.57 -31.97
N ILE A 22 17.72 2.10 -30.74
CA ILE A 22 17.30 1.39 -29.54
C ILE A 22 15.90 1.82 -29.16
N ALA A 23 14.93 0.92 -29.32
CA ALA A 23 13.54 1.15 -28.94
C ALA A 23 13.25 0.71 -27.51
N ARG A 24 12.50 1.53 -26.77
CA ARG A 24 12.04 1.24 -25.39
C ARG A 24 10.59 1.66 -25.22
N ASP A 25 9.82 0.85 -24.49
CA ASP A 25 8.50 1.26 -24.05
C ASP A 25 8.64 2.13 -22.79
N VAL A 26 8.07 3.33 -22.83
CA VAL A 26 8.13 4.30 -21.74
C VAL A 26 6.72 4.65 -21.26
N PHE A 27 6.59 4.95 -19.98
CA PHE A 27 5.32 5.28 -19.36
C PHE A 27 4.88 6.71 -19.68
N ILE A 28 3.64 6.87 -20.16
CA ILE A 28 3.10 8.17 -20.53
C ILE A 28 2.99 9.09 -19.31
N HIS A 29 2.45 8.59 -18.19
CA HIS A 29 2.35 9.39 -16.95
C HIS A 29 3.70 9.95 -16.50
N ARG A 30 4.80 9.23 -16.72
CA ARG A 30 6.15 9.68 -16.34
C ARG A 30 6.64 10.79 -17.26
N LEU A 31 6.43 10.64 -18.57
CA LEU A 31 6.76 11.70 -19.53
C LEU A 31 5.97 12.98 -19.23
N VAL A 32 4.66 12.86 -18.99
CA VAL A 32 3.79 14.00 -18.68
C VAL A 32 4.21 14.66 -17.36
N ALA A 33 4.44 13.89 -16.30
CA ALA A 33 4.86 14.45 -15.01
C ALA A 33 6.19 15.20 -15.12
N LEU A 34 7.19 14.64 -15.82
CA LEU A 34 8.47 15.31 -16.03
C LEU A 34 8.33 16.60 -16.83
N ALA A 35 7.44 16.65 -17.82
CA ALA A 35 7.25 17.82 -18.68
C ALA A 35 6.41 18.93 -18.02
N PHE A 36 5.40 18.58 -17.23
CA PHE A 36 4.37 19.54 -16.77
C PHE A 36 4.24 19.67 -15.25
N THR A 37 4.69 18.67 -14.49
CA THR A 37 4.70 18.70 -13.01
C THR A 37 6.08 19.07 -12.46
N GLY A 38 7.11 19.08 -13.31
CA GLY A 38 8.49 19.38 -12.95
C GLY A 38 9.32 18.13 -12.65
N PRO A 39 10.60 18.31 -12.31
CA PRO A 39 11.51 17.20 -12.06
C PRO A 39 11.04 16.36 -10.88
N GLN A 40 11.44 15.09 -10.89
CA GLN A 40 11.23 14.19 -9.77
C GLN A 40 11.92 14.76 -8.51
N PRO A 41 11.19 15.02 -7.41
CA PRO A 41 11.79 15.69 -6.24
C PRO A 41 12.86 14.88 -5.52
N ALA A 42 12.69 13.55 -5.45
CA ALA A 42 13.66 12.63 -4.87
C ALA A 42 13.49 11.20 -5.42
N PRO A 43 14.51 10.32 -5.35
CA PRO A 43 14.48 8.98 -5.95
C PRO A 43 13.30 8.09 -5.53
N GLN A 44 12.80 8.27 -4.30
CA GLN A 44 11.66 7.53 -3.75
C GLN A 44 10.28 7.99 -4.26
N HIS A 45 10.21 9.13 -4.95
CA HIS A 45 8.96 9.64 -5.50
C HIS A 45 8.62 8.94 -6.80
N GLU A 46 7.39 8.47 -6.90
CA GLU A 46 6.79 7.90 -8.09
C GLU A 46 5.64 8.81 -8.55
N VAL A 47 5.22 8.66 -9.81
CA VAL A 47 4.05 9.39 -10.31
C VAL A 47 2.80 8.67 -9.83
N ALA A 48 1.94 9.40 -9.12
CA ALA A 48 0.64 8.93 -8.68
C ALA A 48 -0.49 9.66 -9.41
N HIS A 49 -1.53 8.91 -9.77
CA HIS A 49 -2.80 9.39 -10.31
C HIS A 49 -3.73 9.72 -9.14
N ARG A 50 -4.26 10.94 -9.10
CA ARG A 50 -5.14 11.42 -8.00
C ARG A 50 -6.50 10.72 -7.98
N ASP A 51 -7.01 10.38 -9.15
CA ASP A 51 -8.31 9.72 -9.35
C ASP A 51 -8.23 8.18 -9.37
N GLY A 52 -7.04 7.61 -9.18
CA GLY A 52 -6.81 6.17 -9.27
C GLY A 52 -6.82 5.58 -10.70
N ASP A 53 -7.24 6.33 -11.73
CA ASP A 53 -7.27 5.86 -13.11
C ASP A 53 -5.91 6.04 -13.80
N LYS A 54 -5.23 4.91 -13.99
CA LYS A 54 -3.91 4.82 -14.66
C LYS A 54 -3.93 5.23 -16.14
N ALA A 55 -5.11 5.38 -16.75
CA ALA A 55 -5.27 5.87 -18.11
C ALA A 55 -5.44 7.41 -18.17
N ASN A 56 -5.88 8.07 -17.10
CA ASN A 56 -6.04 9.52 -17.04
C ASN A 56 -4.68 10.21 -16.81
N ASN A 57 -3.93 10.41 -17.88
CA ASN A 57 -2.60 11.05 -17.85
C ASN A 57 -2.64 12.58 -17.98
N HIS A 58 -3.77 13.24 -17.71
CA HIS A 58 -3.80 14.70 -17.70
C HIS A 58 -2.88 15.22 -16.58
N TRP A 59 -2.00 16.18 -16.86
CA TRP A 59 -0.95 16.60 -15.92
C TRP A 59 -1.48 17.06 -14.55
N ARG A 60 -2.68 17.67 -14.50
CA ARG A 60 -3.33 18.05 -13.23
C ARG A 60 -3.75 16.85 -12.37
N ASN A 61 -3.99 15.70 -12.99
CA ASN A 61 -4.29 14.44 -12.31
C ASN A 61 -3.03 13.73 -11.79
N LEU A 62 -1.84 14.18 -12.20
CA LEU A 62 -0.58 13.58 -11.79
C LEU A 62 0.05 14.37 -10.64
N ARG A 63 0.77 13.65 -9.78
CA ARG A 63 1.62 14.22 -8.73
C ARG A 63 2.81 13.32 -8.44
N TRP A 64 3.86 13.90 -7.90
CA TRP A 64 4.93 13.14 -7.26
C TRP A 64 4.48 12.71 -5.87
N ALA A 65 4.62 11.42 -5.57
CA ALA A 65 4.32 10.87 -4.25
C ALA A 65 5.24 9.67 -3.97
N THR A 66 5.65 9.51 -2.73
CA THR A 66 6.20 8.24 -2.27
C THR A 66 5.12 7.15 -2.28
N LYS A 67 5.54 5.88 -2.28
CA LYS A 67 4.60 4.75 -2.15
C LYS A 67 3.75 4.85 -0.88
N SER A 68 4.35 5.29 0.22
CA SER A 68 3.67 5.45 1.51
C SER A 68 2.56 6.50 1.43
N GLU A 69 2.86 7.66 0.85
CA GLU A 69 1.87 8.74 0.67
C GLU A 69 0.73 8.33 -0.24
N ASN A 70 1.03 7.71 -1.39
CA ASN A 70 0.02 7.23 -2.32
C ASN A 70 -0.89 6.17 -1.67
N CYS A 71 -0.31 5.20 -0.95
CA CYS A 71 -1.09 4.19 -0.24
C CYS A 71 -1.94 4.79 0.90
N LYS A 72 -1.40 5.75 1.65
CA LYS A 72 -2.12 6.43 2.73
C LYS A 72 -3.33 7.18 2.18
N GLU A 73 -3.16 7.92 1.10
CA GLU A 73 -4.24 8.67 0.46
C GLU A 73 -5.33 7.74 -0.07
N LYS A 74 -4.95 6.67 -0.78
CA LYS A 74 -5.91 5.65 -1.24
C LYS A 74 -6.68 4.99 -0.11
N ARG A 75 -6.06 4.80 1.05
CA ARG A 75 -6.75 4.32 2.26
C ARG A 75 -7.75 5.35 2.78
N ILE A 76 -7.38 6.64 2.80
CA ILE A 76 -8.29 7.73 3.22
C ILE A 76 -9.48 7.86 2.26
N LEU A 77 -9.25 7.72 0.95
CA LEU A 77 -10.28 7.76 -0.09
C LEU A 77 -11.13 6.49 -0.16
N GLY A 78 -10.79 5.44 0.60
CA GLY A 78 -11.53 4.16 0.60
C GLY A 78 -11.27 3.27 -0.62
N GLU A 79 -10.25 3.55 -1.42
CA GLU A 79 -9.87 2.74 -2.60
C GLU A 79 -9.11 1.46 -2.24
N LEU A 80 -8.53 1.39 -1.04
CA LEU A 80 -7.86 0.19 -0.55
C LEU A 80 -8.78 -0.59 0.41
N PRO A 81 -8.85 -1.92 0.28
CA PRO A 81 -9.62 -2.73 1.20
C PRO A 81 -9.05 -2.63 2.62
N ASP A 82 -9.94 -2.58 3.60
CA ASP A 82 -9.57 -2.65 5.01
C ASP A 82 -9.19 -4.08 5.38
N ILE A 83 -7.89 -4.36 5.40
CA ILE A 83 -7.31 -5.67 5.70
C ILE A 83 -6.75 -5.77 7.13
N ARG A 84 -7.27 -4.96 8.07
CA ARG A 84 -6.83 -4.99 9.48
C ARG A 84 -7.32 -6.24 10.20
N GLY A 85 -6.54 -6.71 11.18
CA GLY A 85 -6.90 -7.84 12.03
C GLY A 85 -7.09 -9.13 11.24
N GLU A 86 -8.22 -9.80 11.48
CA GLU A 86 -8.57 -11.08 10.86
C GLU A 86 -8.91 -10.98 9.37
N LYS A 87 -9.14 -9.76 8.85
CA LYS A 87 -9.32 -9.51 7.41
C LYS A 87 -8.01 -9.64 6.63
N HIS A 88 -6.86 -9.66 7.30
CA HIS A 88 -5.59 -9.87 6.64
C HIS A 88 -5.48 -11.33 6.15
N PRO A 89 -5.14 -11.60 4.87
CA PRO A 89 -5.10 -12.97 4.33
C PRO A 89 -4.14 -13.94 5.05
N GLN A 90 -3.16 -13.39 5.76
CA GLN A 90 -2.19 -14.16 6.57
C GLN A 90 -2.41 -13.98 8.08
N ALA A 91 -3.55 -13.43 8.51
CA ALA A 91 -3.89 -13.31 9.92
C ALA A 91 -3.89 -14.69 10.59
N ARG A 92 -3.10 -14.83 11.65
CA ARG A 92 -3.10 -16.04 12.50
C ARG A 92 -3.92 -15.87 13.77
N LEU A 93 -4.25 -14.63 14.11
CA LEU A 93 -5.08 -14.27 15.25
C LEU A 93 -6.45 -13.81 14.72
N THR A 94 -7.50 -14.12 15.48
CA THR A 94 -8.85 -13.59 15.28
C THR A 94 -9.17 -12.56 16.36
N GLU A 95 -10.17 -11.71 16.13
CA GLU A 95 -10.63 -10.75 17.14
C GLU A 95 -10.98 -11.44 18.45
N ALA A 96 -11.68 -12.58 18.36
CA ALA A 96 -12.05 -13.41 19.51
C ALA A 96 -10.82 -13.89 20.31
N LEU A 97 -9.76 -14.36 19.65
CA LEU A 97 -8.53 -14.78 20.31
C LEU A 97 -7.83 -13.61 20.99
N VAL A 98 -7.79 -12.44 20.36
CA VAL A 98 -7.19 -11.25 20.97
C VAL A 98 -7.96 -10.77 22.19
N LEU A 99 -9.29 -10.78 22.13
CA LEU A 99 -10.15 -10.45 23.28
C LEU A 99 -9.93 -11.44 24.44
N ALA A 100 -9.84 -12.74 24.15
CA ALA A 100 -9.55 -13.75 25.15
C ALA A 100 -8.16 -13.55 25.80
N MET A 101 -7.12 -13.28 25.00
CA MET A 101 -5.78 -12.98 25.49
C MET A 101 -5.76 -11.72 26.38
N ARG A 102 -6.49 -10.66 26.01
CA ARG A 102 -6.61 -9.44 26.80
C ARG A 102 -7.34 -9.67 28.13
N GLU A 103 -8.39 -10.49 28.13
CA GLU A 103 -9.10 -10.88 29.35
C GLU A 103 -8.19 -11.69 30.29
N ARG A 104 -7.47 -12.67 29.78
CA ARG A 104 -6.48 -13.42 30.58
C ARG A 104 -5.41 -12.51 31.16
N ARG A 105 -4.98 -11.48 30.41
CA ARG A 105 -4.04 -10.48 30.94
C ARG A 105 -4.67 -9.64 32.05
N ARG A 106 -5.94 -9.26 31.93
CA ARG A 106 -6.71 -8.51 32.95
C ARG A 106 -6.83 -9.30 34.25
N GLN A 107 -6.96 -10.62 34.16
CA GLN A 107 -6.95 -11.56 35.29
C GLN A 107 -5.55 -11.77 35.90
N GLY A 108 -4.53 -11.04 35.44
CA GLY A 108 -3.18 -11.05 36.00
C GLY A 108 -2.22 -12.04 35.35
N ALA A 109 -2.66 -12.85 34.38
CA ALA A 109 -1.78 -13.83 33.73
C ALA A 109 -0.61 -13.14 33.01
N PHE A 110 0.58 -13.75 33.08
CA PHE A 110 1.77 -13.23 32.40
C PHE A 110 1.72 -13.53 30.88
N PHE A 111 2.31 -12.65 30.07
CA PHE A 111 2.38 -12.82 28.61
C PHE A 111 2.92 -14.19 28.16
N ARG A 112 3.90 -14.76 28.88
CA ARG A 112 4.44 -16.09 28.58
C ARG A 112 3.38 -17.20 28.75
N VAL A 113 2.57 -17.11 29.80
CA VAL A 113 1.51 -18.07 30.09
C VAL A 113 0.43 -17.97 29.02
N ILE A 114 -0.02 -16.75 28.71
CA ILE A 114 -1.02 -16.49 27.67
C ILE A 114 -0.50 -16.98 26.30
N ALA A 115 0.74 -16.66 25.94
CA ALA A 115 1.32 -17.12 24.69
C ALA A 115 1.32 -18.64 24.54
N ALA A 116 1.68 -19.37 25.61
CA ALA A 116 1.65 -20.82 25.64
C ALA A 116 0.21 -21.38 25.58
N GLU A 117 -0.72 -20.79 26.33
CA GLU A 117 -2.14 -21.17 26.40
C GLU A 117 -2.81 -21.08 25.02
N PHE A 118 -2.49 -20.04 24.25
CA PHE A 118 -3.08 -19.80 22.92
C PHE A 118 -2.19 -20.28 21.76
N GLY A 119 -1.05 -20.92 22.03
CA GLY A 119 -0.17 -21.48 20.99
C GLY A 119 0.46 -20.43 20.06
N VAL A 120 0.71 -19.21 20.56
CA VAL A 120 1.23 -18.08 19.76
C VAL A 120 2.60 -17.63 20.26
N PRO A 121 3.44 -17.03 19.39
CA PRO A 121 4.70 -16.45 19.85
C PRO A 121 4.46 -15.37 20.93
N LYS A 122 5.33 -15.32 21.95
CA LYS A 122 5.23 -14.35 23.05
C LYS A 122 5.09 -12.90 22.56
N LEU A 123 5.87 -12.51 21.55
CA LEU A 123 5.83 -11.16 21.00
C LEU A 123 4.49 -10.87 20.32
N THR A 124 3.94 -11.84 19.59
CA THR A 124 2.62 -11.75 18.97
C THR A 124 1.51 -11.56 20.01
N ALA A 125 1.53 -12.34 21.10
CA ALA A 125 0.60 -12.15 22.22
C ALA A 125 0.77 -10.76 22.85
N TYR A 126 2.01 -10.34 23.10
CA TYR A 126 2.31 -9.02 23.67
C TYR A 126 1.76 -7.87 22.82
N ASP A 127 2.06 -7.86 21.51
CA ASP A 127 1.64 -6.80 20.60
C ASP A 127 0.11 -6.74 20.45
N ALA A 128 -0.55 -7.90 20.37
CA ALA A 128 -2.00 -7.98 20.27
C ALA A 128 -2.69 -7.50 21.56
N ILE A 129 -2.19 -7.93 22.73
CA ILE A 129 -2.73 -7.54 24.05
C ILE A 129 -2.50 -6.05 24.31
N LYS A 130 -1.35 -5.50 23.93
CA LYS A 130 -1.03 -4.08 24.09
C LYS A 130 -1.71 -3.16 23.07
N GLY A 131 -2.43 -3.72 22.11
CA GLY A 131 -3.09 -2.95 21.05
C GLY A 131 -2.11 -2.34 20.04
N ILE A 132 -0.91 -2.90 19.90
CA ILE A 132 0.09 -2.45 18.92
C ILE A 132 -0.32 -2.91 17.52
N THR A 133 -0.60 -4.20 17.35
CA THR A 133 -1.02 -4.80 16.07
C THR A 133 -2.54 -4.90 15.91
N TRP A 134 -3.26 -4.84 17.02
CA TRP A 134 -4.73 -4.93 17.10
C TRP A 134 -5.33 -3.68 17.77
N SER A 135 -4.94 -2.49 17.31
CA SER A 135 -5.40 -1.21 17.87
C SER A 135 -6.86 -0.85 17.57
N HIS A 136 -7.49 -1.57 16.65
CA HIS A 136 -8.87 -1.32 16.19
C HIS A 136 -9.93 -2.04 17.04
N ILE A 137 -9.50 -2.93 17.94
CA ILE A 137 -10.33 -3.61 18.94
C ILE A 137 -9.84 -3.29 20.33
#